data_AF-A0ABD6F4P9-F1
#
_entry.id   AF-A0ABD6F4P9-F1
#
_cell.length_a   1.000
_cell.length_b   1.000
_cell.length_c   1.000
_cell.angle_alpha   90.00
_cell.angle_beta   90.00
_cell.angle_gamma   90.00
#
_symmetry.space_group_name_H-M   'P 1'
#
loop_
_entity.id
_entity.type
_entity.pdbx_description
1 polymer ?
#
loop_
_entity_poly.entity_id
_entity_poly.type
_entity_poly.pdbx_seq_one_letter_code
_entity_poly.pdbx_strand_id
1 'polypeptide(L)'
;VTHLDLILIASGAGTFLMASGAYVFHRYEKWTYFDSLYYCFTTLTTIGFGDYVALQKDGALQSTPEYVAFALIFILFGLTVISAAMNLLVLRFLTMNTEDEKRDEEEAVLAARGTLQNFKNAQI
;
A
#
# COMPACT_ATOMS: atom_id res chain seq x y z
N VAL A 1 -0.27 16.88 -10.90
CA VAL A 1 0.04 15.90 -9.85
C VAL A 1 0.72 14.73 -10.53
N THR A 2 2.01 14.52 -10.28
CA THR A 2 2.76 13.39 -10.85
C THR A 2 2.36 12.08 -10.14
N HIS A 3 2.55 10.93 -10.79
CA HIS A 3 2.28 9.63 -10.17
C HIS A 3 3.09 9.41 -8.89
N LEU A 4 4.28 10.01 -8.79
CA LEU A 4 5.10 10.00 -7.58
C LEU A 4 4.47 10.81 -6.45
N ASP A 5 3.86 11.95 -6.75
CA ASP A 5 3.14 12.76 -5.75
C ASP A 5 2.00 11.94 -5.13
N LEU A 6 1.27 11.16 -5.94
CA LEU A 6 0.14 10.36 -5.45
C LEU A 6 0.59 9.22 -4.52
N ILE A 7 1.70 8.56 -4.86
CA ILE A 7 2.30 7.51 -4.03
C ILE A 7 2.86 8.11 -2.73
N LEU A 8 3.51 9.27 -2.80
CA LEU A 8 4.05 9.96 -1.62
C LEU A 8 2.93 10.42 -0.68
N ILE A 9 1.83 10.94 -1.22
CA ILE A 9 0.66 11.35 -0.43
C ILE A 9 0.01 10.12 0.22
N ALA A 10 -0.20 9.03 -0.51
CA ALA A 10 -0.82 7.82 0.02
C ALA A 10 0.04 7.16 1.12
N SER A 11 1.35 7.04 0.90
CA SER A 11 2.29 6.48 1.88
C SER A 11 2.47 7.37 3.10
N GLY A 12 2.53 8.70 2.91
CA GLY A 12 2.58 9.68 3.99
C GLY A 12 1.31 9.66 4.85
N ALA A 13 0.14 9.63 4.22
CA ALA A 13 -1.14 9.50 4.91
C ALA A 13 -1.23 8.18 5.69
N GLY A 14 -0.77 7.08 5.13
CA GLY A 14 -0.70 5.78 5.80
C GLY A 14 0.22 5.79 7.04
N THR A 15 1.39 6.42 6.93
CA THR A 15 2.35 6.55 8.03
C THR A 15 1.79 7.42 9.16
N PHE A 16 1.15 8.54 8.81
CA PHE A 16 0.48 9.40 9.78
C PHE A 16 -0.68 8.67 10.49
N LEU A 17 -1.46 7.88 9.74
CA LEU A 17 -2.54 7.06 10.27
C LEU A 17 -2.01 6.01 11.26
N MET A 18 -0.93 5.29 10.91
CA MET A 18 -0.29 4.34 11.83
C MET A 18 0.26 5.03 13.09
N ALA A 19 0.94 6.17 12.94
CA ALA A 19 1.53 6.87 14.07
C ALA A 19 0.48 7.41 15.05
N SER A 20 -0.62 7.96 14.52
CA SER A 20 -1.75 8.45 15.31
C SER A 20 -2.53 7.31 15.96
N GLY A 21 -2.80 6.21 15.24
CA GLY A 21 -3.39 4.99 15.79
C GLY A 21 -2.58 4.42 16.94
N ALA A 22 -1.26 4.25 16.74
CA ALA A 22 -0.35 3.74 17.75
C ALA A 22 -0.35 4.60 19.03
N TYR A 23 -0.43 5.92 18.90
CA TYR A 23 -0.53 6.82 20.06
C TYR A 23 -1.84 6.61 20.84
N VAL A 24 -2.96 6.41 20.14
CA VAL A 24 -4.26 6.15 20.78
C VAL A 24 -4.25 4.79 21.47
N PHE A 25 -3.86 3.71 20.78
CA PHE A 25 -3.82 2.37 21.38
C PHE A 25 -2.82 2.27 22.54
N HIS A 26 -1.68 2.97 22.45
CA HIS A 26 -0.74 3.10 23.56
C HIS A 26 -1.42 3.64 24.83
N ARG A 27 -2.26 4.67 24.68
CA ARG A 27 -2.96 5.29 25.81
C ARG A 27 -4.08 4.41 26.37
N TYR A 28 -4.90 3.81 25.52
CA TYR A 28 -6.07 3.03 25.96
C TYR A 28 -5.70 1.64 26.47
N GLU A 29 -4.84 0.91 25.74
CA GLU A 29 -4.48 -0.48 26.07
C GLU A 29 -3.30 -0.58 27.05
N LYS A 30 -2.66 0.56 27.34
CA LYS A 30 -1.44 0.69 28.18
C LYS A 30 -0.28 -0.18 27.68
N TRP A 31 -0.24 -0.46 26.37
CA TRP A 31 0.90 -1.11 25.72
C TRP A 31 2.06 -0.14 25.56
N THR A 32 3.26 -0.59 25.18
CA THR A 32 4.30 0.35 24.76
C THR A 32 3.94 0.98 23.41
N TYR A 33 4.54 2.13 23.06
CA TYR A 33 4.30 2.74 21.75
C TYR A 33 4.72 1.82 20.61
N PHE A 34 5.82 1.08 20.77
CA PHE A 34 6.28 0.10 19.79
C PHE A 34 5.31 -1.08 19.64
N ASP A 35 4.79 -1.62 20.73
CA ASP A 35 3.77 -2.68 20.68
C ASP A 35 2.49 -2.20 19.99
N SER A 36 2.10 -0.96 20.25
CA SER A 36 0.91 -0.35 19.63
C SER A 36 1.13 -0.12 18.13
N LEU A 37 2.32 0.29 17.73
CA LEU A 37 2.71 0.43 16.33
C LEU A 37 2.73 -0.93 15.62
N TYR A 38 3.25 -1.96 16.29
CA TYR A 38 3.22 -3.33 15.81
C TYR A 38 1.79 -3.83 15.62
N TYR A 39 0.90 -3.61 16.60
CA TYR A 39 -0.53 -3.92 16.49
C TYR A 39 -1.19 -3.23 15.30
N CYS A 40 -0.96 -1.92 15.13
CA CYS A 40 -1.49 -1.19 13.97
C CYS A 40 -0.96 -1.77 12.65
N PHE A 41 0.34 -2.07 12.58
CA PHE A 41 0.95 -2.64 11.38
C PHE A 41 0.34 -4.00 11.03
N THR A 42 0.33 -4.97 11.96
CA THR A 42 -0.16 -6.33 11.70
C THR A 42 -1.66 -6.37 11.41
N THR A 43 -2.44 -5.47 12.02
CA THR A 43 -3.88 -5.33 11.76
C THR A 43 -4.15 -4.75 10.38
N LEU A 44 -3.52 -3.62 10.03
CA LEU A 44 -3.78 -2.93 8.75
C LEU A 44 -3.15 -3.61 7.53
N THR A 45 -2.11 -4.42 7.73
CA THR A 45 -1.55 -5.30 6.69
C THR A 45 -2.31 -6.63 6.57
N THR A 46 -3.35 -6.84 7.37
CA THR A 46 -4.15 -8.07 7.42
C THR A 46 -3.37 -9.34 7.81
N ILE A 47 -2.17 -9.18 8.40
CA ILE A 47 -1.38 -10.31 8.93
C ILE A 47 -2.08 -10.91 10.16
N GLY A 48 -2.47 -10.06 11.12
CA GLY A 48 -3.37 -10.42 12.22
C GLY A 48 -2.95 -11.60 13.10
N PHE A 49 -1.72 -11.62 13.64
CA PHE A 49 -1.25 -12.72 14.50
C PHE A 49 -2.11 -12.97 15.76
N GLY A 50 -2.74 -11.93 16.30
CA GLY A 50 -3.64 -12.04 17.46
C GLY A 50 -2.94 -12.07 18.83
N ASP A 51 -1.65 -11.79 18.88
CA ASP A 51 -0.85 -11.60 20.10
C ASP A 51 -1.18 -10.28 20.82
N TYR A 52 -1.46 -9.22 20.04
CA TYR A 52 -2.03 -7.97 20.52
C TYR A 52 -3.41 -7.75 19.90
N VAL A 53 -4.43 -7.60 20.74
CA VAL A 53 -5.82 -7.38 20.31
C VAL A 53 -6.44 -6.29 21.16
N ALA A 54 -6.83 -5.19 20.51
CA ALA A 54 -7.53 -4.09 21.18
C ALA A 54 -8.94 -4.53 21.59
N LEU A 55 -9.55 -3.82 22.55
CA LEU A 55 -10.93 -4.04 23.02
C LEU A 55 -11.16 -5.30 23.87
N GLN A 56 -10.13 -6.10 24.15
CA GLN A 56 -10.27 -7.34 24.94
C GLN A 56 -10.01 -7.16 26.44
N LYS A 57 -9.23 -6.16 26.87
CA LYS A 57 -8.95 -5.92 28.30
C LYS A 57 -10.14 -5.26 29.01
N ASP A 58 -10.33 -5.64 30.28
CA ASP A 58 -11.24 -5.00 31.25
C ASP A 58 -12.72 -4.84 30.84
N GLY A 59 -13.20 -5.69 29.92
CA GLY A 59 -14.58 -5.58 29.42
C GLY A 59 -14.83 -4.29 28.61
N ALA A 60 -13.78 -3.68 28.05
CA ALA A 60 -13.84 -2.45 27.24
C ALA A 60 -14.90 -2.49 26.13
N LEU A 61 -15.17 -3.68 25.59
CA LEU A 61 -16.21 -3.95 24.60
C LEU A 61 -17.62 -3.54 25.09
N GLN A 62 -17.88 -3.63 26.40
CA GLN A 62 -19.17 -3.28 27.02
C GLN A 62 -19.12 -1.97 27.82
N SER A 63 -17.96 -1.60 28.36
CA SER A 63 -17.82 -0.42 29.23
C SER A 63 -17.50 0.88 28.49
N THR A 64 -16.99 0.82 27.25
CA THR A 64 -16.55 2.01 26.48
C THR A 64 -16.96 1.96 25.00
N PRO A 65 -18.23 2.22 24.65
CA PRO A 65 -18.70 2.14 23.26
C PRO A 65 -18.02 3.14 22.32
N GLU A 66 -17.60 4.29 22.81
CA GLU A 66 -16.87 5.31 22.03
C GLU A 66 -15.50 4.79 21.54
N TYR A 67 -14.77 4.07 22.40
CA TYR A 67 -13.48 3.49 22.06
C TYR A 67 -13.62 2.34 21.04
N VAL A 68 -14.66 1.52 21.19
CA VAL A 68 -15.00 0.46 20.22
C VAL A 68 -15.29 1.06 18.85
N ALA A 69 -16.13 2.10 18.80
CA ALA A 69 -16.46 2.78 17.54
C ALA A 69 -15.20 3.40 16.90
N PHE A 70 -14.35 4.06 17.69
CA PHE A 70 -13.08 4.61 17.20
C PHE A 70 -12.19 3.52 16.61
N ALA A 71 -11.99 2.40 17.32
CA ALA A 71 -11.13 1.32 16.85
C ALA A 71 -11.65 0.70 15.54
N LEU A 72 -12.97 0.50 15.42
CA LEU A 72 -13.59 -0.01 14.19
C LEU A 72 -13.42 0.97 13.02
N ILE A 73 -13.70 2.25 13.25
CA ILE A 73 -13.51 3.29 12.22
C ILE A 73 -12.04 3.37 11.80
N PHE A 74 -11.12 3.32 12.76
CA PHE A 74 -9.68 3.32 12.50
C PHE A 74 -9.27 2.13 11.63
N ILE A 75 -9.74 0.92 11.94
CA ILE A 75 -9.42 -0.29 11.17
C ILE A 75 -10.00 -0.18 9.75
N LEU A 76 -11.28 0.18 9.60
CA LEU A 76 -11.93 0.30 8.29
C LEU A 76 -11.25 1.37 7.40
N PHE A 77 -11.00 2.54 7.98
CA PHE A 77 -10.35 3.64 7.26
C PHE A 77 -8.89 3.32 6.96
N GLY A 78 -8.15 2.79 7.94
CA GLY A 78 -6.76 2.39 7.79
C GLY A 78 -6.57 1.32 6.72
N LEU A 79 -7.43 0.29 6.68
CA LEU A 79 -7.41 -0.74 5.65
C LEU A 79 -7.63 -0.14 4.26
N THR A 80 -8.53 0.83 4.13
CA THR A 80 -8.80 1.49 2.85
C THR A 80 -7.57 2.26 2.37
N VAL A 81 -6.90 3.01 3.25
CA VAL A 81 -5.70 3.78 2.92
C VAL A 81 -4.53 2.86 2.52
N ILE A 82 -4.26 1.83 3.32
CA ILE A 82 -3.18 0.88 3.03
C ILE A 82 -3.48 0.08 1.75
N SER A 83 -4.72 -0.37 1.56
CA SER A 83 -5.14 -1.07 0.35
C SER A 83 -5.02 -0.20 -0.90
N ALA A 84 -5.43 1.07 -0.83
CA ALA A 84 -5.27 2.01 -1.94
C ALA A 84 -3.79 2.25 -2.28
N ALA A 85 -2.93 2.41 -1.26
CA ALA A 85 -1.49 2.56 -1.46
C ALA A 85 -0.88 1.31 -2.13
N MET A 86 -1.24 0.11 -1.66
CA MET A 86 -0.81 -1.15 -2.27
C MET A 86 -1.30 -1.28 -3.72
N ASN A 87 -2.56 -0.97 -3.99
CA ASN A 87 -3.14 -1.02 -5.33
C ASN A 87 -2.39 -0.09 -6.31
N LEU A 88 -2.06 1.14 -5.89
CA LEU A 88 -1.30 2.07 -6.71
C LEU A 88 0.12 1.57 -7.01
N LEU A 89 0.78 0.96 -6.02
CA LEU A 89 2.10 0.37 -6.21
C LEU A 89 2.05 -0.81 -7.18
N VAL A 90 1.11 -1.75 -6.97
CA VAL A 90 0.94 -2.93 -7.83
C VAL A 90 0.64 -2.52 -9.27
N LEU A 91 -0.33 -1.61 -9.47
CA LEU A 91 -0.66 -1.09 -10.80
C LEU A 91 0.57 -0.47 -11.46
N ARG A 92 1.37 0.30 -10.71
CA ARG A 92 2.57 0.92 -11.25
C ARG A 92 3.60 -0.10 -11.69
N PHE A 93 3.86 -1.14 -10.89
CA PHE A 93 4.78 -2.20 -11.26
C PHE A 93 4.32 -2.96 -12.51
N LEU A 94 3.03 -3.29 -12.60
CA LEU A 94 2.47 -3.96 -13.78
C LEU A 94 2.58 -3.10 -15.03
N THR A 95 2.20 -1.82 -14.95
CA THR A 95 2.29 -0.91 -16.10
C THR A 95 3.74 -0.71 -16.55
N MET A 96 4.70 -0.59 -15.62
CA MET A 96 6.11 -0.47 -16.01
C MET A 96 6.60 -1.70 -16.77
N ASN A 97 6.26 -2.91 -16.29
CA ASN A 97 6.66 -4.14 -16.97
C ASN A 97 6.06 -4.24 -18.39
N THR A 98 4.79 -3.86 -18.57
CA THR A 98 4.13 -3.89 -19.88
C THR A 98 4.67 -2.83 -20.84
N GLU A 99 5.05 -1.65 -20.36
CA GLU A 99 5.63 -0.60 -21.22
C GLU A 99 7.06 -0.94 -21.65
N ASP A 100 7.80 -1.68 -20.84
CA ASP A 100 9.11 -2.22 -21.21
C ASP A 100 8.97 -3.30 -22.30
N GLU A 101 8.02 -4.23 -22.16
CA GLU A 101 7.72 -5.26 -23.18
C GLU A 101 7.35 -4.64 -24.53
N LYS A 102 6.46 -3.63 -24.56
CA LYS A 102 6.07 -2.95 -25.81
C LYS A 102 7.23 -2.21 -26.45
N ARG A 103 8.11 -1.59 -25.66
CA ARG A 103 9.27 -0.86 -26.18
C ARG A 103 10.25 -1.81 -26.85
N ASP A 104 10.49 -2.97 -26.24
CA ASP A 104 11.33 -4.03 -26.82
C ASP A 104 10.72 -4.58 -28.12
N GLU A 105 9.39 -4.76 -28.18
CA GLU A 105 8.67 -5.16 -29.39
C GLU A 105 8.78 -4.12 -30.52
N GLU A 106 8.60 -2.83 -30.20
CA GLU A 106 8.72 -1.74 -31.16
C GLU A 106 10.15 -1.63 -31.72
N GLU A 107 11.17 -1.77 -30.86
CA GLU A 107 12.58 -1.78 -31.26
C GLU A 107 12.91 -2.97 -32.18
N ALA A 108 12.38 -4.17 -31.88
CA ALA A 108 12.56 -5.35 -32.71
C ALA A 108 11.91 -5.19 -34.10
N VAL A 109 10.72 -4.58 -34.17
CA VAL A 109 10.02 -4.30 -35.44
C VAL A 109 10.80 -3.26 -36.27
N LEU A 110 11.35 -2.22 -35.64
CA LEU A 110 12.16 -1.21 -36.34
C LEU A 110 13.46 -1.81 -36.88
N ALA A 111 14.15 -2.66 -36.11
CA ALA A 111 15.34 -3.37 -36.56
C ALA A 111 15.04 -4.31 -37.75
N ALA A 112 13.91 -5.03 -37.72
CA ALA A 112 13.47 -5.87 -38.82
C ALA A 112 13.14 -5.06 -40.09
N ARG A 113 12.48 -3.90 -39.97
CA ARG A 113 12.20 -3.02 -41.11
C ARG A 113 13.48 -2.44 -41.72
N GLY A 114 14.44 -2.03 -40.89
CA GLY A 114 15.73 -1.50 -41.35
C GLY A 114 16.55 -2.55 -42.12
N THR A 115 16.59 -3.79 -41.64
CA THR A 115 17.28 -4.88 -42.34
C THR A 115 16.62 -5.18 -43.70
N LEU A 116 15.29 -5.27 -43.77
CA LEU A 116 14.55 -5.49 -45.02
C LEU A 116 14.77 -4.37 -46.06
N GLN A 117 14.82 -3.10 -45.62
CA GLN A 117 15.13 -1.96 -46.48
C GLN A 117 16.55 -2.07 -47.07
N ASN A 118 17.52 -2.45 -46.24
CA ASN A 118 18.92 -2.62 -46.66
C ASN A 118 19.08 -3.77 -47.67
N PHE A 119 18.38 -4.89 -47.47
CA PHE A 119 18.39 -5.99 -48.44
C PHE A 119 17.78 -5.59 -49.77
N LYS A 120 16.68 -4.83 -49.78
CA LYS A 120 16.09 -4.29 -51.02
C LYS A 120 17.06 -3.37 -51.77
N ASN A 121 17.80 -2.52 -51.06
CA ASN A 121 18.76 -1.60 -51.68
C ASN A 121 20.00 -2.32 -52.23
N ALA A 122 20.39 -3.47 -51.67
CA ALA A 122 21.56 -4.23 -52.12
C ALA A 122 21.30 -5.13 -53.35
N GLN A 123 20.04 -5.37 -53.71
CA GLN A 123 19.65 -6.21 -54.86
C GLN A 123 19.24 -5.40 -56.11
N ILE A 124 19.35 -4.07 -56.09
CA ILE A 124 19.09 -3.17 -57.22
C ILE A 124 20.43 -2.65 -57.76
#